data_AF-A0AAN3YYV9-F1
#
_entry.id   AF-A0AAN3YYV9-F1
#
_cell.length_a   1.000
_cell.length_b   1.000
_cell.length_c   1.000
_cell.angle_alpha   90.00
_cell.angle_beta   90.00
_cell.angle_gamma   90.00
#
_symmetry.space_group_name_H-M   'P 1'
#
loop_
_entity.id
_entity.type
_entity.pdbx_description
1 polymer ?
#
loop_
_entity_poly.entity_id
_entity_poly.type
_entity_poly.pdbx_seq_one_letter_code
_entity_poly.pdbx_strand_id
1 'polypeptide(L)' 'MADKTGGAAFPVPATELHGTTTDMTLLDYFAAKAMQGILVNTERNQFSFSETGEIASKAYELADAMLKARG' A
#
# COMPACT_ATOMS: atom_id res chain seq x y z
N MET A 1 -12.78 -0.32 -12.80
CA MET A 1 -11.99 -0.48 -11.56
C MET A 1 -10.49 -0.29 -11.87
N ALA A 2 -10.11 0.70 -12.69
CA ALA A 2 -8.77 0.76 -13.27
C ALA A 2 -7.82 1.78 -12.59
N ASP A 3 -8.33 2.78 -11.87
CA ASP A 3 -7.49 3.95 -11.53
C ASP A 3 -7.22 4.13 -10.03
N LYS A 4 -7.73 3.25 -9.17
CA LYS A 4 -7.63 3.43 -7.70
C LYS A 4 -6.39 2.81 -7.09
N THR A 5 -5.71 1.90 -7.78
CA THR A 5 -4.64 1.08 -7.20
C THR A 5 -3.24 1.55 -7.59
N GLY A 6 -3.13 2.55 -8.47
CA GLY A 6 -1.86 3.13 -8.89
C GLY A 6 -1.04 2.29 -9.87
N GLY A 7 -1.62 1.21 -10.40
CA GLY A 7 -0.95 0.26 -11.31
C GLY A 7 -0.12 -0.80 -10.57
N ALA A 8 0.75 -1.50 -11.29
CA ALA A 8 1.62 -2.53 -10.72
C ALA A 8 2.63 -1.92 -9.73
N ALA A 9 2.87 -2.60 -8.60
CA ALA A 9 3.85 -2.17 -7.61
C ALA A 9 5.28 -2.08 -8.17
N PHE A 10 5.61 -2.98 -9.09
CA PHE A 10 6.94 -3.09 -9.71
C PHE A 10 6.85 -2.91 -11.22
N PRO A 11 7.91 -2.39 -11.87
CA PRO A 11 7.96 -2.24 -13.32
C PRO A 11 7.82 -3.59 -14.01
N VAL A 12 6.91 -3.68 -14.98
CA VAL A 12 6.78 -4.86 -15.84
C VAL A 12 7.71 -4.67 -17.06
N PRO A 13 8.67 -5.57 -17.32
CA PRO A 13 9.58 -5.46 -18.45
C PRO A 13 8.84 -5.51 -19.78
N ALA A 14 9.32 -4.75 -20.78
CA ALA A 14 8.72 -4.60 -22.12
C ALA A 14 8.86 -5.85 -23.03
N THR A 15 8.56 -7.07 -22.56
CA THR A 15 8.61 -8.33 -23.33
C THR A 15 7.23 -8.82 -23.80
N GLU A 16 7.11 -9.40 -25.01
CA GLU A 16 5.86 -9.83 -25.69
C GLU A 16 4.82 -10.65 -24.88
N LEU A 17 5.16 -11.07 -23.65
CA LEU A 17 4.31 -11.78 -22.69
C LEU A 17 3.89 -10.87 -21.51
N HIS A 18 3.28 -9.71 -21.79
CA HIS A 18 2.91 -8.68 -20.79
C HIS A 18 1.67 -8.96 -19.93
N GLY A 19 0.93 -10.02 -20.23
CA GLY A 19 -0.06 -10.60 -19.32
C GLY A 19 0.54 -11.91 -18.84
N THR A 20 0.67 -12.15 -17.56
CA THR A 20 -0.48 -12.41 -16.68
C THR A 20 -0.08 -12.20 -15.23
N THR A 21 -0.99 -11.59 -14.45
CA THR A 21 -1.00 -11.45 -12.98
C THR A 21 0.04 -10.51 -12.36
N THR A 22 -0.22 -9.20 -12.40
CA THR A 22 0.24 -8.29 -11.36
C THR A 22 -0.77 -8.32 -10.20
N ASP A 23 -0.61 -9.29 -9.30
CA ASP A 23 -1.48 -9.44 -8.12
C ASP A 23 -1.24 -8.35 -7.07
N MET A 24 -0.06 -7.71 -7.10
CA MET A 24 0.32 -6.64 -6.19
C MET A 24 0.30 -5.28 -6.89
N THR A 25 -0.49 -4.38 -6.34
CA THR A 25 -0.64 -3.02 -6.83
C THR A 25 0.27 -2.05 -6.07
N LEU A 26 0.50 -0.87 -6.63
CA LEU A 26 1.28 0.18 -5.96
C LEU A 26 0.64 0.60 -4.63
N LEU A 27 -0.69 0.55 -4.54
CA LEU A 27 -1.44 0.72 -3.30
C LEU A 27 -0.99 -0.30 -2.23
N ASP A 28 -0.95 -1.58 -2.58
CA ASP A 28 -0.58 -2.66 -1.66
C ASP A 28 0.87 -2.48 -1.16
N TYR A 29 1.76 -2.05 -2.06
CA TYR A 29 3.15 -1.77 -1.71
C TYR A 29 3.27 -0.59 -0.73
N PHE A 30 2.57 0.52 -0.98
CA PHE A 30 2.57 1.66 -0.07
C PHE A 30 1.93 1.32 1.28
N ALA A 31 0.85 0.54 1.28
CA ALA A 31 0.22 0.08 2.51
C ALA A 31 1.17 -0.80 3.33
N ALA A 32 1.89 -1.73 2.68
CA ALA A 32 2.89 -2.55 3.36
C ALA A 32 4.01 -1.71 3.99
N LYS A 33 4.50 -0.68 3.30
CA LYS A 33 5.50 0.27 3.83
C LYS A 33 4.96 1.09 5.00
N ALA A 34 3.73 1.59 4.88
CA ALA A 34 3.04 2.32 5.94
C ALA A 34 2.91 1.46 7.20
N MET A 35 2.44 0.22 7.05
CA MET A 35 2.28 -0.74 8.13
C MET A 35 3.61 -0.99 8.87
N GLN A 36 4.73 -1.16 8.14
CA GLN A 36 6.04 -1.31 8.76
C GLN A 36 6.42 -0.12 9.66
N GLY A 37 6.14 1.11 9.23
CA GLY A 37 6.40 2.31 10.03
C GLY A 37 5.46 2.45 11.23
N ILE A 38 4.19 2.10 11.05
CA ILE A 38 3.16 2.14 12.10
C ILE A 38 3.53 1.18 13.26
N LEU A 39 4.03 -0.02 12.93
CA LEU A 39 4.37 -1.07 13.88
C LEU A 39 5.69 -0.86 14.65
N VAL A 40 6.58 0.04 14.20
CA VAL A 40 7.92 0.20 14.81
C VAL A 40 7.88 0.82 16.21
N ASN A 41 6.85 1.61 16.51
CA ASN A 41 6.70 2.25 17.82
C ASN A 41 5.23 2.45 18.17
N THR A 42 4.65 1.39 18.73
CA THR A 42 3.25 1.37 19.13
C THR A 42 2.92 2.35 20.25
N GLU A 43 3.87 2.60 21.16
CA GLU A 43 3.70 3.55 22.26
C GLU A 43 3.72 5.02 21.80
N ARG A 44 4.59 5.39 20.86
CA ARG A 44 4.69 6.78 20.34
C ARG A 44 3.55 7.15 19.40
N ASN A 45 3.03 6.20 18.65
CA ASN A 45 2.01 6.50 17.65
C ASN A 45 0.60 6.64 18.26
N GLN A 46 0.46 6.53 19.59
CA GLN A 46 -0.81 6.61 20.34
C GLN A 46 -1.91 5.67 19.84
N PHE A 47 -1.55 4.70 18.99
CA PHE A 47 -2.48 3.69 18.54
C PHE A 47 -2.50 2.58 19.58
N SER A 48 -3.65 2.42 20.23
CA SER A 48 -3.94 1.21 20.98
C SER A 48 -4.26 0.11 19.97
N PHE A 49 -3.23 -0.57 19.44
CA PHE A 49 -3.38 -1.64 18.45
C PHE A 49 -3.99 -2.92 19.03
N SER A 50 -5.09 -2.83 19.77
CA SER A 50 -5.84 -4.01 20.20
C SER A 50 -6.43 -4.78 19.02
N GLU A 51 -6.59 -4.13 17.87
CA GLU A 51 -7.16 -4.73 16.67
C GLU A 51 -6.27 -4.52 15.44
N THR A 52 -5.85 -5.62 14.81
CA THR A 52 -5.06 -5.64 13.57
C THR A 52 -5.77 -4.96 12.39
N GLY A 53 -7.10 -4.86 12.44
CA GLY A 53 -7.90 -4.16 11.44
C GLY A 53 -7.64 -2.66 11.38
N GLU A 54 -7.36 -2.01 12.51
CA GLU A 54 -7.08 -0.56 12.54
C GLU A 54 -5.74 -0.25 11.86
N ILE A 55 -4.72 -1.08 12.09
CA ILE A 55 -3.41 -0.98 11.42
C ILE A 55 -3.57 -1.07 9.91
N ALA A 56 -4.31 -2.08 9.44
CA ALA A 56 -4.56 -2.26 8.02
C ALA A 56 -5.28 -1.04 7.42
N SER A 57 -6.34 -0.56 8.08
CA SER A 57 -7.08 0.62 7.64
C SER A 57 -6.18 1.86 7.52
N LYS A 58 -5.38 2.16 8.56
CA LYS A 58 -4.45 3.30 8.55
C LYS A 58 -3.35 3.17 7.51
N ALA A 59 -2.86 1.96 7.29
CA ALA A 59 -1.88 1.70 6.24
C ALA A 59 -2.44 2.01 4.84
N TYR A 60 -3.68 1.59 4.55
CA TYR A 60 -4.34 1.88 3.27
C TYR A 60 -4.74 3.36 3.14
N GLU A 61 -5.19 4.02 4.20
CA GLU A 61 -5.43 5.48 4.19
C GLU A 61 -4.16 6.26 3.80
N LEU A 62 -3.00 5.88 4.36
CA LEU A 62 -1.73 6.51 4.02
C LEU A 62 -1.31 6.19 2.58
N ALA A 63 -1.53 4.97 2.13
CA ALA A 63 -1.25 4.55 0.76
C ALA A 63 -2.08 5.33 -0.27
N ASP A 64 -3.37 5.53 -0.02
CA ASP A 64 -4.25 6.35 -0.84
C ASP A 64 -3.79 7.82 -0.88
N ALA A 65 -3.32 8.36 0.24
CA ALA A 65 -2.78 9.72 0.30
C ALA A 65 -1.49 9.84 -0.54
N MET A 66 -0.63 8.81 -0.53
CA MET A 66 0.57 8.76 -1.37
C MET A 66 0.23 8.68 -2.87
N LEU A 67 -0.79 7.91 -3.24
CA LEU A 67 -1.26 7.86 -4.63
C LEU A 67 -1.82 9.21 -5.08
N LYS A 68 -2.64 9.88 -4.26
CA LYS A 68 -3.16 11.22 -4.56
C LYS A 68 -2.05 12.27 -4.69
N ALA A 69 -1.02 12.19 -3.85
CA ALA A 69 0.12 13.10 -3.92
C ALA A 69 0.98 12.91 -5.18
N ARG A 70 0.88 11.75 -5.83
CA ARG A 70 1.62 11.43 -7.06
C ARG A 70 1.04 12.11 -8.31
N GLY A 71 -0.25 12.46 -8.30
CA GLY A 71 -0.95 13.08 -9.44
C GLY A 71 -1.97 12.16 -10.07
#